data_AF-A0A836WPQ4-F1
#
_entry.id   AF-A0A836WPQ4-F1
#
_cell.length_a   1.000
_cell.length_b   1.000
_cell.length_c   1.000
_cell.angle_alpha   90.00
_cell.angle_beta   90.00
_cell.angle_gamma   90.00
#
_symmetry.space_group_name_H-M   'P 1'
#
loop_
_entity.id
_entity.type
_entity.pdbx_description
1 polymer ?
#
loop_
_entity_poly.entity_id
_entity_poly.type
_entity_poly.pdbx_seq_one_letter_code
_entity_poly.pdbx_strand_id
1 'polypeptide(L)' 'MLTAREVAIYALGKTEGVNSLAETLGKGMEDEKYIESWNKTMKLLGIEMPLKELETIYNEFAKKMEEIVNNTEITEKKKK' A
#
# COMPACT_ATOMS: atom_id res chain seq x y z
N MET A 1 -14.30 -14.55 9.95
CA MET A 1 -14.66 -13.54 8.93
C MET A 1 -13.61 -12.44 9.04
N LEU A 2 -13.02 -11.99 7.93
CA LEU A 2 -11.99 -10.93 7.98
C LEU A 2 -12.63 -9.60 8.41
N THR A 3 -11.89 -8.81 9.17
CA THR A 3 -12.25 -7.44 9.56
C THR A 3 -12.12 -6.49 8.37
N ALA A 4 -12.79 -5.33 8.42
CA ALA A 4 -12.66 -4.29 7.40
C ALA A 4 -11.20 -3.83 7.21
N ARG A 5 -10.41 -3.80 8.30
CA ARG A 5 -8.97 -3.48 8.26
C ARG A 5 -8.17 -4.54 7.53
N GLU A 6 -8.43 -5.83 7.78
CA GLU A 6 -7.74 -6.92 7.10
C GLU A 6 -8.07 -6.95 5.60
N VAL A 7 -9.33 -6.68 5.23
CA VAL A 7 -9.72 -6.54 3.82
C VAL A 7 -9.05 -5.33 3.18
N ALA A 8 -8.95 -4.20 3.89
CA ALA A 8 -8.27 -3.00 3.43
C ALA A 8 -6.78 -3.27 3.14
N ILE A 9 -6.06 -3.87 4.09
CA ILE A 9 -4.63 -4.22 3.93
C ILE A 9 -4.42 -5.19 2.78
N TYR A 10 -5.29 -6.18 2.63
CA TYR A 10 -5.21 -7.14 1.52
C TYR A 10 -5.43 -6.47 0.16
N ALA A 11 -6.44 -5.60 0.06
CA ALA A 11 -6.69 -4.82 -1.14
C ALA A 11 -5.50 -3.91 -1.47
N LEU A 12 -4.97 -3.20 -0.45
CA LEU A 12 -3.81 -2.32 -0.57
C LEU A 12 -2.58 -3.06 -1.11
N GLY A 13 -2.22 -4.20 -0.51
CA GLY A 13 -1.05 -4.97 -0.97
C GLY A 13 -1.16 -5.43 -2.42
N LYS A 14 -2.37 -5.76 -2.90
CA LYS A 14 -2.60 -6.08 -4.31
C LYS A 14 -2.48 -4.86 -5.23
N THR A 15 -3.06 -3.74 -4.83
CA THR A 15 -3.01 -2.51 -5.62
C THR A 15 -1.60 -1.94 -5.67
N GLU A 16 -0.82 -2.03 -4.58
CA GLU A 16 0.58 -1.59 -4.51
C GLU A 16 1.45 -2.43 -5.45
N GLY A 17 1.25 -3.76 -5.44
CA GLY A 17 1.98 -4.64 -6.35
C GLY A 17 1.74 -4.30 -7.82
N VAL A 18 0.49 -3.94 -8.18
CA VAL A 18 0.16 -3.50 -9.54
C VAL A 18 0.71 -2.10 -9.84
N ASN A 19 0.64 -1.16 -8.90
CA ASN A 19 1.17 0.20 -9.08
C ASN A 19 2.69 0.20 -9.19
N SER A 20 3.40 -0.56 -8.35
CA SER A 20 4.85 -0.73 -8.42
C SER A 20 5.33 -1.32 -9.76
N LEU A 21 4.57 -2.30 -10.31
CA LEU A 21 4.79 -2.78 -11.67
C LEU A 21 4.56 -1.68 -12.71
N ALA A 22 3.52 -0.85 -12.54
CA ALA A 22 3.25 0.26 -13.44
C ALA A 22 4.31 1.37 -13.36
N GLU A 23 4.82 1.71 -12.17
CA GLU A 23 5.93 2.64 -11.95
C GLU A 23 7.21 2.16 -12.62
N THR A 24 7.54 0.88 -12.50
CA THR A 24 8.68 0.24 -13.20
C THR A 24 8.56 0.40 -14.73
N LEU A 25 7.33 0.46 -15.24
CA LEU A 25 7.02 0.68 -16.67
C LEU A 25 6.83 2.16 -17.04
N GLY A 26 7.08 3.10 -16.12
CA GLY A 26 6.92 4.55 -16.34
C GLY A 26 5.46 5.02 -16.39
N LYS A 27 4.52 4.24 -15.85
CA LYS A 27 3.06 4.47 -15.89
C LYS A 27 2.42 4.48 -14.49
N GLY A 28 3.22 4.70 -13.46
CA GLY A 28 2.76 4.79 -12.07
C GLY A 28 1.78 5.93 -11.87
N MET A 29 0.90 5.78 -10.87
CA MET A 29 0.02 6.86 -10.44
C MET A 29 0.66 7.64 -9.28
N GLU A 30 0.33 8.92 -9.17
CA GLU A 30 0.62 9.69 -7.96
C GLU A 30 -0.17 9.11 -6.76
N ASP A 31 0.45 9.07 -5.59
CA ASP A 31 -0.08 8.50 -4.34
C ASP A 31 -1.52 8.93 -4.04
N GLU A 32 -1.85 10.20 -4.27
CA GLU A 32 -3.20 10.73 -4.04
C GLU A 32 -4.25 10.06 -4.93
N LYS A 33 -3.95 9.90 -6.24
CA LYS A 33 -4.83 9.22 -7.20
C LYS A 33 -4.94 7.73 -6.90
N TYR A 34 -3.87 7.15 -6.38
CA TYR A 34 -3.86 5.77 -5.96
C TYR A 34 -4.78 5.54 -4.75
N ILE A 35 -4.68 6.38 -3.71
CA ILE A 35 -5.54 6.32 -2.52
C ILE A 35 -7.01 6.54 -2.89
N GLU A 36 -7.31 7.45 -3.82
CA GLU A 36 -8.66 7.63 -4.35
C GLU A 36 -9.19 6.38 -5.08
N SER A 37 -8.35 5.74 -5.90
CA SER A 37 -8.70 4.50 -6.60
C SER A 37 -8.96 3.35 -5.61
N TRP A 38 -8.16 3.27 -4.56
CA TRP A 38 -8.35 2.31 -3.47
C TRP A 38 -9.64 2.59 -2.69
N ASN A 39 -9.96 3.85 -2.38
CA ASN A 39 -11.23 4.22 -1.74
C ASN A 39 -12.45 3.80 -2.59
N LYS A 40 -12.39 3.99 -3.92
CA LYS A 40 -13.43 3.52 -4.85
C LYS A 40 -13.59 1.99 -4.79
N THR A 41 -12.47 1.27 -4.76
CA THR A 41 -12.47 -0.20 -4.65
C THR A 41 -13.10 -0.67 -3.34
N MET A 42 -12.76 -0.04 -2.21
CA MET A 42 -13.33 -0.36 -0.90
C MET A 42 -14.86 -0.14 -0.86
N LYS A 43 -15.35 0.95 -1.46
CA LYS A 43 -16.79 1.20 -1.61
C LYS A 43 -17.50 0.14 -2.44
N LEU A 44 -16.90 -0.32 -3.54
CA LEU A 44 -17.45 -1.40 -4.36
C LEU A 44 -17.56 -2.73 -3.61
N LEU A 45 -16.70 -2.94 -2.61
CA LEU A 45 -16.73 -4.11 -1.72
C LEU A 45 -17.74 -3.95 -0.56
N GLY A 46 -18.51 -2.86 -0.52
CA GLY A 46 -19.47 -2.57 0.55
C GLY A 46 -18.81 -2.12 1.85
N ILE A 47 -17.55 -1.69 1.80
CA ILE A 47 -16.79 -1.25 2.98
C ILE A 47 -16.69 0.28 2.93
N GLU A 48 -17.40 0.94 3.84
CA GLU A 48 -17.26 2.39 4.04
C GLU A 48 -16.13 2.67 5.02
N MET A 49 -15.10 3.38 4.53
CA MET A 49 -13.98 3.84 5.33
C MET A 49 -13.62 5.28 4.91
N PRO A 50 -13.44 6.21 5.87
CA PRO A 50 -13.02 7.57 5.57
C PRO A 50 -11.68 7.60 4.84
N LEU A 51 -11.51 8.55 3.92
CA LEU A 51 -10.26 8.70 3.16
C LEU A 51 -9.04 8.84 4.08
N LYS A 52 -9.20 9.57 5.18
CA LYS A 52 -8.16 9.79 6.20
C LYS A 52 -7.72 8.49 6.90
N GLU A 53 -8.62 7.54 7.09
CA GLU A 53 -8.28 6.23 7.67
C GLU A 53 -7.49 5.38 6.68
N LEU A 54 -7.87 5.40 5.40
CA LEU A 54 -7.12 4.76 4.33
C LEU A 54 -5.71 5.37 4.18
N GLU A 55 -5.61 6.70 4.17
CA GLU A 55 -4.34 7.42 4.14
C GLU A 55 -3.43 7.02 5.33
N THR A 56 -4.01 6.86 6.52
CA THR A 56 -3.27 6.39 7.70
C THR A 56 -2.71 4.98 7.47
N ILE A 57 -3.52 4.05 6.95
CA ILE A 57 -3.09 2.68 6.63
C ILE A 57 -2.00 2.67 5.55
N TYR A 58 -2.16 3.51 4.51
CA TYR A 58 -1.15 3.66 3.44
C TYR A 58 0.19 4.12 4.02
N ASN A 59 0.20 5.16 4.84
CA ASN A 59 1.42 5.69 5.46
C ASN A 59 2.07 4.68 6.42
N GLU A 60 1.28 3.95 7.21
CA GLU A 60 1.77 2.85 8.06
C GLU A 60 2.43 1.74 7.23
N PHE A 61 1.83 1.39 6.10
CA PHE A 61 2.35 0.39 5.17
C PHE A 61 3.66 0.87 4.53
N ALA A 62 3.66 2.06 3.93
CA ALA A 62 4.83 2.65 3.26
C ALA A 62 6.04 2.73 4.21
N LYS A 63 5.83 3.21 5.44
CA LYS A 63 6.88 3.28 6.46
C LYS A 63 7.43 1.90 6.82
N LYS A 64 6.57 0.88 6.98
CA LYS A 64 7.03 -0.49 7.25
C LYS A 64 7.85 -1.05 6.08
N MET A 65 7.45 -0.79 4.85
CA MET A 65 8.20 -1.22 3.66
C MET A 65 9.56 -0.54 3.61
N GLU A 66 9.64 0.76 3.89
CA GLU A 66 10.89 1.51 4.00
C GLU A 66 11.81 0.92 5.10
N GLU A 67 11.27 0.63 6.28
CA GLU A 67 12.00 -0.03 7.38
C GLU A 67 12.54 -1.40 6.96
N ILE A 68 11.76 -2.21 6.22
CA ILE A 68 12.19 -3.52 5.72
C ILE A 68 13.34 -3.37 4.73
N VAL A 69 13.24 -2.44 3.76
CA VAL A 69 14.29 -2.20 2.77
C VAL A 69 15.58 -1.75 3.46
N ASN A 70 15.50 -0.76 4.35
CA ASN A 70 16.65 -0.25 5.10
C ASN A 70 17.30 -1.33 5.97
N ASN A 71 16.51 -2.13 6.68
CA ASN A 71 17.04 -3.24 7.48
C ASN A 71 17.66 -4.33 6.60
N THR A 72 17.09 -4.63 5.44
CA THR A 72 17.64 -5.61 4.50
C THR A 72 18.99 -5.12 3.95
N GLU A 73 19.10 -3.85 3.55
CA GLU A 73 20.36 -3.24 3.11
C GLU A 73 21.44 -3.27 4.20
N ILE A 74 21.07 -2.98 5.46
CA ILE A 74 22.00 -3.05 6.61
C ILE A 74 22.49 -4.50 6.82
N THR A 75 21.62 -5.48 6.60
CA THR A 75 21.96 -6.91 6.77
C THR A 75 22.85 -7.42 5.63
N GLU A 76 22.65 -6.95 4.41
CA GLU A 76 23.52 -7.27 3.27
C GLU A 76 24.89 -6.60 3.37
N LYS A 77 24.97 -5.34 3.83
CA LYS A 77 26.25 -4.65 4.08
C LYS A 77 27.10 -5.31 5.16
N LYS A 78 26.49 -6.02 6.13
CA LYS A 78 27.20 -6.77 7.17
C LYS A 78 27.71 -8.14 6.72
N LYS A 79 27.24 -8.66 5.57
CA LYS A 79 27.66 -9.96 5.00
C LYS A 79 28.74 -9.84 3.91
N LYS A 80 29.10 -8.63 3.49
CA LYS A 80 30.18 -8.36 2.53
C LYS A 80 31.48 -7.99 3.23
#